data_AF-A0ABD2WS14-F1
#
_entry.id   AF-A0ABD2WS14-F1
#
_cell.length_a   1.000
_cell.length_b   1.000
_cell.length_c   1.000
_cell.angle_alpha   90.00
_cell.angle_beta   90.00
_cell.angle_gamma   90.00
#
_symmetry.space_group_name_H-M   'P 1'
#
loop_
_entity.id
_entity.type
_entity.pdbx_description
1 polymer ?
#
loop_
_entity_poly.entity_id
_entity_poly.type
_entity_poly.pdbx_seq_one_letter_code
_entity_poly.pdbx_strand_id
1 'polypeptide(L)'
;MEKASIEDNTPGKTTLPHISEESLMSLEKLDRASPDLWPEQGISKFIVENSPQNEFPSWTSNLNSEDMNNLYLLSSLSVNELIIEVKKLHDSAYQLGLEEAKEMTRGKYLNIFKKN
;
A
#
# COMPACT_ATOMS: atom_id res chain seq x y z
N MET A 1 -1.63 67.00 -21.95
CA MET A 1 -0.62 65.92 -22.02
C MET A 1 -0.75 65.12 -20.74
N GLU A 2 -1.51 64.04 -20.86
CA GLU A 2 -1.89 63.14 -19.79
C GLU A 2 -0.66 62.37 -19.29
N LYS A 3 -0.44 62.38 -17.98
CA LYS A 3 0.49 61.47 -17.31
C LYS A 3 -0.28 60.85 -16.14
N ALA A 4 -0.93 59.72 -16.44
CA ALA A 4 -1.46 58.81 -15.46
C ALA A 4 -0.33 58.34 -14.53
N SER A 5 -0.52 58.45 -13.22
CA SER A 5 0.34 57.83 -12.22
C SER A 5 -0.52 56.98 -11.29
N ILE A 6 -0.44 55.68 -11.58
CA ILE A 6 -0.39 54.54 -10.67
C ILE A 6 -1.40 54.54 -9.51
N GLU A 7 -2.40 53.69 -9.73
CA GLU A 7 -3.32 53.14 -8.73
C GLU A 7 -2.52 52.45 -7.62
N ASP A 8 -2.59 53.00 -6.40
CA ASP A 8 -2.07 52.37 -5.20
C ASP A 8 -3.04 51.25 -4.78
N ASN A 9 -2.82 50.08 -5.39
CA ASN A 9 -3.51 48.84 -5.12
C ASN A 9 -3.18 48.41 -3.69
N THR A 10 -4.04 48.79 -2.73
CA THR A 10 -4.06 48.21 -1.39
C THR A 10 -4.23 46.69 -1.52
N PRO A 11 -3.20 45.87 -1.19
CA PRO A 11 -3.39 44.44 -1.19
C PRO A 11 -4.33 44.11 -0.03
N GLY A 12 -5.50 43.61 -0.39
CA GLY A 12 -6.54 43.17 0.53
C GLY A 12 -5.93 42.36 1.66
N LYS A 13 -6.16 42.83 2.90
CA LYS A 13 -6.01 42.00 4.09
C LYS A 13 -6.93 40.80 3.91
N THR A 14 -6.37 39.68 3.44
CA THR A 14 -6.97 38.37 3.63
C THR A 14 -7.09 38.20 5.14
N THR A 15 -8.27 38.48 5.69
CA THR A 15 -8.65 38.16 7.05
C THR A 15 -8.62 36.65 7.17
N LEU A 16 -7.44 36.07 7.36
CA LEU A 16 -7.29 34.72 7.87
C LEU A 16 -8.09 34.71 9.18
N PRO A 17 -9.02 33.78 9.39
CA PRO A 17 -9.71 33.68 10.67
C PRO A 17 -8.63 33.61 11.75
N HIS A 18 -8.74 34.46 12.77
CA HIS A 18 -7.90 34.37 13.95
C HIS A 18 -8.23 33.04 14.62
N ILE A 19 -7.47 32.01 14.27
CA ILE A 19 -7.53 30.70 14.91
C ILE A 19 -7.00 30.96 16.32
N SER A 20 -7.89 30.94 17.31
CA SER A 20 -7.50 30.99 18.70
C SER A 20 -6.63 29.76 19.01
N GLU A 21 -5.56 29.94 19.77
CA GLU A 21 -4.65 28.85 20.13
C GLU A 21 -5.40 27.70 20.84
N GLU A 22 -6.50 28.03 21.52
CA GLU A 22 -7.38 27.06 22.14
C GLU A 22 -8.03 26.09 21.14
N SER A 23 -8.28 26.52 19.90
CA SER A 23 -8.78 25.65 18.83
C SER A 23 -7.71 24.68 18.29
N LEU A 24 -6.43 24.92 18.58
CA LEU A 24 -5.31 24.04 18.21
C LEU A 24 -4.96 23.04 19.31
N MET A 25 -5.60 23.14 20.48
CA MET A 25 -5.40 22.21 21.58
C MET A 25 -6.17 20.93 21.32
N SER A 26 -5.47 19.79 21.24
CA SER A 26 -6.10 18.47 21.19
C SER A 26 -6.63 18.11 22.58
N LEU A 27 -7.95 17.92 22.69
CA LEU A 27 -8.62 17.42 23.91
C LEU A 27 -8.62 15.88 23.98
N GLU A 28 -7.76 15.22 23.21
CA GLU A 28 -7.63 13.78 23.18
C GLU A 28 -6.99 13.28 24.48
N LYS A 29 -7.67 12.38 25.19
CA LYS A 29 -7.02 11.58 26.24
C LYS A 29 -6.09 10.59 25.56
N LEU A 30 -4.81 10.92 25.53
CA LEU A 30 -3.74 9.98 25.20
C LEU A 30 -3.61 8.96 26.35
N ASP A 31 -4.54 8.02 26.43
CA ASP A 31 -4.41 6.82 27.27
C ASP A 31 -3.38 5.88 26.59
N ARG A 32 -2.17 6.40 26.43
CA ARG A 32 -0.99 5.71 25.91
C ARG A 32 -0.37 4.85 27.01
N ALA A 33 -1.19 4.08 27.72
CA ALA A 33 -0.65 2.83 28.21
C ALA A 33 -0.18 2.10 26.95
N SER A 34 1.14 2.02 26.76
CA SER A 34 1.71 1.11 25.76
C SER A 34 0.94 -0.20 25.90
N PRO A 35 0.41 -0.79 24.80
CA PRO A 35 -0.28 -2.07 24.88
C PRO A 35 0.56 -3.00 25.75
N ASP A 36 -0.07 -3.68 26.72
CA ASP A 36 0.59 -4.56 27.68
C ASP A 36 1.75 -5.26 26.98
N LEU A 37 2.96 -5.11 27.53
CA LEU A 37 4.18 -5.75 27.04
C LEU A 37 3.78 -7.16 26.62
N TRP A 38 3.96 -7.49 25.33
CA TRP A 38 3.66 -8.82 24.82
C TRP A 38 4.19 -9.84 25.83
N PRO A 39 3.37 -10.80 26.31
CA PRO A 39 3.79 -11.69 27.38
C PRO A 39 5.15 -12.29 27.01
N GLU A 40 6.17 -12.14 27.86
CA GLU A 40 7.56 -12.53 27.52
C GLU A 40 7.65 -13.99 27.05
N GLN A 41 6.77 -14.84 27.59
CA GLN A 41 6.65 -16.26 27.27
C GLN A 41 6.08 -16.49 25.85
N GLY A 42 5.34 -15.54 25.29
CA GLY A 42 4.67 -15.64 24.00
C GLY A 42 5.64 -15.56 22.84
N ILE A 43 6.61 -14.64 22.88
CA ILE A 43 7.56 -14.44 21.79
C ILE A 43 8.56 -15.59 21.72
N SER A 44 9.14 -16.02 22.86
CA SER A 44 10.07 -17.15 22.85
C SER A 44 9.41 -18.44 22.42
N LYS A 45 8.16 -18.70 22.84
CA LYS A 45 7.41 -19.89 22.44
C LYS A 45 6.93 -19.82 20.99
N PHE A 46 6.50 -18.64 20.53
CA PHE A 46 6.17 -18.40 19.13
C PHE A 46 7.39 -18.56 18.22
N ILE A 47 8.56 -18.06 18.62
CA ILE A 47 9.81 -18.28 17.88
C ILE A 47 10.17 -19.75 17.91
N VAL A 48 10.08 -20.48 19.03
CA VAL A 48 10.40 -21.93 19.01
C VAL A 48 9.41 -22.72 18.14
N GLU A 49 8.14 -22.35 18.13
CA GLU A 49 7.07 -23.04 17.40
C GLU A 49 6.99 -22.64 15.91
N ASN A 50 7.38 -21.41 15.57
CA ASN A 50 7.31 -20.85 14.22
C ASN A 50 8.69 -20.50 13.64
N SER A 51 9.78 -20.77 14.36
CA SER A 51 11.12 -20.68 13.80
C SER A 51 11.17 -21.71 12.69
N PRO A 52 11.47 -21.30 11.44
CA PRO A 52 11.73 -22.25 10.40
C PRO A 52 12.94 -23.08 10.88
N GLN A 53 12.68 -24.31 11.29
CA GLN A 53 13.69 -25.37 11.23
C GLN A 53 14.25 -25.28 9.81
N ASN A 54 15.57 -25.38 9.66
CA ASN A 54 16.37 -25.18 8.44
C ASN A 54 15.82 -25.88 7.17
N GLU A 55 14.66 -25.43 6.72
CA GLU A 55 13.82 -25.98 5.67
C GLU A 55 13.79 -24.91 4.60
N PHE A 56 14.25 -25.29 3.41
CA PHE A 56 14.16 -24.44 2.24
C PHE A 56 12.70 -24.00 2.07
N PRO A 57 12.43 -22.71 1.80
CA PRO A 57 11.06 -22.24 1.61
C PRO A 57 10.34 -23.10 0.59
N SER A 58 9.10 -23.51 0.87
CA SER A 58 8.35 -24.44 0.00
C SER A 58 8.16 -23.94 -1.44
N TRP A 59 8.25 -22.63 -1.67
CA TRP A 59 8.23 -22.04 -3.02
C TRP A 59 9.46 -22.40 -3.86
N THR A 60 10.58 -22.75 -3.22
CA THR A 60 11.81 -23.17 -3.91
C THR A 60 11.75 -24.62 -4.40
N SER A 61 10.80 -25.42 -3.90
CA SER A 61 10.77 -26.87 -4.14
C SER A 61 10.31 -27.27 -5.55
N ASN A 62 9.73 -26.35 -6.34
CA ASN A 62 9.14 -26.68 -7.66
C ASN A 62 9.47 -25.66 -8.76
N LEU A 63 10.60 -24.95 -8.65
CA LEU A 63 11.01 -24.01 -9.71
C LEU A 63 11.41 -24.79 -10.97
N ASN A 64 10.70 -24.53 -12.06
CA ASN A 64 11.05 -25.10 -13.35
C ASN A 64 12.22 -24.31 -13.99
N SER A 65 12.75 -24.80 -15.12
CA SER A 65 13.87 -24.15 -15.80
C SER A 65 13.54 -22.73 -16.32
N GLU A 66 12.28 -22.48 -16.67
CA GLU A 66 11.80 -21.16 -17.09
C GLU A 66 11.72 -20.19 -15.90
N ASP A 67 11.25 -20.64 -14.74
CA ASP A 67 11.22 -19.86 -13.51
C ASP A 67 12.63 -19.42 -13.10
N MET A 68 13.61 -20.33 -13.19
CA MET A 68 15.00 -20.03 -12.92
C MET A 68 15.56 -18.98 -13.89
N ASN A 69 15.20 -19.07 -15.18
CA ASN A 69 15.60 -18.07 -16.18
C ASN A 69 14.98 -16.69 -15.89
N ASN A 70 13.70 -16.65 -15.49
CA ASN A 70 13.03 -15.41 -15.11
C ASN A 70 13.65 -14.78 -13.86
N LEU A 71 14.08 -15.59 -12.89
CA LEU A 71 14.81 -15.13 -11.72
C LEU A 71 16.14 -14.49 -12.12
N TYR A 72 16.92 -15.16 -12.98
CA TYR A 72 18.18 -14.59 -13.47
C TYR A 72 17.97 -13.30 -14.26
N LEU A 73 16.94 -13.24 -15.10
CA LEU A 73 16.56 -12.01 -15.81
C LEU A 73 16.29 -10.89 -14.80
N LEU A 74 15.41 -11.12 -13.82
CA LEU A 74 15.05 -10.14 -12.80
C LEU A 74 16.27 -9.68 -11.98
N SER A 75 17.18 -10.59 -11.66
CA SER A 75 18.41 -10.30 -10.92
C SER A 75 19.40 -9.43 -11.72
N SER A 76 19.33 -9.46 -13.05
CA SER A 76 20.21 -8.68 -13.92
C SER A 76 19.72 -7.26 -14.23
N LEU A 77 18.46 -6.95 -13.89
CA LEU A 77 17.86 -5.66 -14.17
C LEU A 77 18.40 -4.57 -13.25
N SER A 78 18.50 -3.35 -13.77
CA SER A 78 18.76 -2.17 -12.95
C SER A 78 17.53 -1.81 -12.10
N VAL A 79 17.73 -1.00 -11.05
CA VAL A 79 16.64 -0.56 -10.16
C VAL A 79 15.50 0.13 -10.93
N ASN A 80 15.83 0.93 -11.95
CA ASN A 80 14.83 1.62 -12.75
C ASN A 80 14.02 0.65 -13.61
N GLU A 81 14.66 -0.35 -14.21
CA GLU A 81 13.99 -1.39 -15.00
C GLU A 81 13.11 -2.28 -14.13
N LEU A 82 13.58 -2.62 -12.93
CA LEU A 82 12.80 -3.36 -11.95
C LEU A 82 11.51 -2.60 -11.58
N ILE A 83 11.59 -1.28 -11.35
CA ILE A 83 10.41 -0.46 -11.06
C ILE A 83 9.41 -0.49 -12.23
N ILE A 84 9.89 -0.47 -13.47
CA ILE A 84 9.03 -0.53 -14.67
C ILE A 84 8.34 -1.90 -14.75
N GLU A 85 9.06 -3.01 -14.56
CA GLU A 85 8.46 -4.35 -14.57
C GLU A 85 7.46 -4.54 -13.42
N VAL A 86 7.75 -4.02 -12.22
CA VAL A 86 6.80 -4.03 -11.09
C VAL A 86 5.52 -3.27 -11.44
N LYS A 87 5.64 -2.09 -12.07
CA LYS A 87 4.48 -1.32 -12.52
C LYS A 87 3.66 -2.08 -13.56
N LYS A 88 4.32 -2.70 -14.54
CA LYS A 88 3.67 -3.51 -15.57
C LYS A 88 2.93 -4.71 -14.96
N LEU A 89 3.54 -5.40 -13.99
CA LEU A 89 2.89 -6.49 -13.26
C LEU A 89 1.66 -5.99 -12.48
N HIS A 90 1.78 -4.85 -11.81
CA HIS A 90 0.66 -4.21 -11.10
C HIS A 90 -0.50 -3.90 -12.06
N ASP A 91 -0.21 -3.27 -13.20
CA ASP A 91 -1.24 -2.93 -14.18
C ASP A 91 -1.91 -4.18 -14.76
N SER A 92 -1.13 -5.24 -14.98
CA SER A 92 -1.63 -6.53 -15.48
C SER A 92 -2.52 -7.23 -14.44
N ALA A 93 -2.10 -7.26 -13.17
CA ALA A 93 -2.87 -7.82 -12.07
C ALA A 93 -4.20 -7.07 -11.87
N TYR A 94 -4.19 -5.74 -12.02
CA TYR A 94 -5.41 -4.93 -11.97
C TYR A 94 -6.39 -5.30 -13.08
N GLN A 95 -5.93 -5.40 -14.34
CA GLN A 95 -6.80 -5.80 -15.45
C GLN A 95 -7.39 -7.19 -15.26
N LEU A 96 -6.55 -8.16 -14.86
CA LEU A 96 -7.03 -9.53 -14.56
C LEU A 96 -8.08 -9.54 -13.46
N GLY A 97 -7.91 -8.74 -12.40
CA GLY A 97 -8.88 -8.62 -11.33
C GLY A 97 -10.24 -8.05 -11.79
N LEU A 98 -10.23 -7.09 -12.73
CA LEU A 98 -11.46 -6.57 -13.33
C LEU A 98 -12.18 -7.65 -14.16
N GLU A 99 -11.43 -8.40 -14.96
CA GLU A 99 -11.96 -9.49 -15.79
C GLU A 99 -12.53 -10.62 -14.93
N GLU A 100 -11.81 -11.03 -13.89
CA GLU A 100 -12.26 -12.02 -12.92
C GLU A 100 -13.56 -11.58 -12.24
N ALA A 101 -13.62 -10.33 -11.72
CA ALA A 101 -14.82 -9.81 -11.08
C ALA A 101 -16.05 -9.81 -12.02
N LYS A 102 -15.83 -9.49 -13.31
CA LYS A 102 -16.87 -9.54 -14.33
C LYS A 102 -17.35 -10.97 -14.57
N GLU A 103 -16.45 -11.93 -14.75
CA GLU A 103 -16.82 -13.33 -14.97
C GLU A 103 -17.45 -13.97 -13.74
N MET A 104 -17.00 -13.62 -12.53
CA MET A 104 -17.62 -14.05 -11.27
C MET A 104 -19.06 -13.54 -11.15
N THR A 105 -19.29 -12.28 -11.49
CA THR A 105 -20.63 -11.68 -11.52
C THR A 105 -21.51 -12.37 -12.56
N ARG A 106 -20.98 -12.64 -13.75
CA ARG A 106 -21.68 -13.38 -14.81
C ARG A 106 -22.03 -14.80 -14.36
N GLY A 107 -21.10 -15.52 -13.74
CA GLY A 107 -21.33 -16.85 -13.16
C GLY A 107 -22.44 -16.86 -12.11
N LYS A 108 -22.50 -15.83 -11.26
CA LYS A 108 -23.58 -15.65 -10.28
C LYS A 108 -24.95 -15.54 -10.96
N TYR A 109 -25.09 -14.73 -12.00
CA TYR A 109 -26.35 -14.60 -12.75
C TYR A 109 -26.76 -15.86 -13.49
N LEU A 110 -25.78 -16.63 -13.97
CA LEU A 110 -25.99 -17.93 -14.60
C LEU A 110 -26.24 -19.06 -13.60
N ASN A 111 -26.22 -18.78 -12.29
CA ASN A 111 -26.48 -19.72 -11.21
C ASN A 111 -25.57 -20.98 -11.24
N ILE A 112 -24.37 -20.90 -11.83
CA ILE A 112 -23.46 -22.05 -11.96
C ILE A 112 -22.89 -22.52 -10.62
N PHE A 113 -22.97 -21.66 -9.59
CA PHE A 113 -22.52 -21.97 -8.23
C PHE A 113 -23.60 -22.59 -7.36
N LYS A 114 -24.83 -22.78 -7.87
CA LYS A 114 -25.87 -23.49 -7.11
C LYS A 114 -25.56 -24.98 -7.14
N LYS A 115 -25.42 -25.56 -5.94
CA LYS A 115 -25.33 -27.00 -5.75
C LYS A 115 -26.74 -27.58 -5.86
N ASN A 116 -26.91 -28.61 -6.68
CA ASN A 116 -28.16 -29.38 -6.76
C ASN A 116 -28.50 -30.05 -5.43
#